data_AF-A0A662F0Z7-F1
#
_entry.id   AF-A0A662F0Z7-F1
#
_cell.length_a   1.000
_cell.length_b   1.000
_cell.length_c   1.000
_cell.angle_alpha   90.00
_cell.angle_beta   90.00
_cell.angle_gamma   90.00
#
_symmetry.space_group_name_H-M   'P 1'
#
loop_
_entity.id
_entity.type
_entity.pdbx_description
1 polymer ?
#
loop_
_entity_poly.entity_id
_entity_poly.type
_entity_poly.pdbx_seq_one_letter_code
_entity_poly.pdbx_strand_id
1 'polypeptide(L)'
;MRTAAILFILLVLPLSGFAQSLSIPGFNQAYRDATGYWGECPMGTGGCPDRIETAGCLITSLAAVLNYYRTSLAVPAAESCTGSAQFGMDPGILNDWLRTHGGYGRCSTDPVGDCCLEWSVVTQVELMQYENTASTGISSTARAEIDRALGRGYPVIAGVHWGAHCHGTTVQSENCHWVVITGAAGTTYTITDPYNRDVHDPHGVRTTLN
;
A
#
# COMPACT_ATOMS: atom_id res chain seq x y z
N MET A 1 -21.66 -67.28 -6.06
CA MET A 1 -20.47 -66.45 -6.33
C MET A 1 -20.81 -65.03 -5.93
N ARG A 2 -20.22 -64.48 -4.85
CA ARG A 2 -20.46 -63.11 -4.40
C ARG A 2 -19.35 -62.23 -4.95
N THR A 3 -19.71 -61.34 -5.88
CA THR A 3 -18.82 -60.30 -6.42
C THR A 3 -18.62 -59.22 -5.35
N ALA A 4 -17.41 -59.12 -4.82
CA ALA A 4 -17.01 -57.99 -3.99
C ALA A 4 -16.69 -56.80 -4.91
N ALA A 5 -17.45 -55.71 -4.77
CA ALA A 5 -17.13 -54.45 -5.42
C ALA A 5 -16.01 -53.76 -4.63
N ILE A 6 -14.81 -53.71 -5.21
CA ILE A 6 -13.67 -52.96 -4.66
C ILE A 6 -13.94 -51.48 -4.94
N LEU A 7 -14.34 -50.75 -3.92
CA LEU A 7 -14.50 -49.30 -3.97
C LEU A 7 -13.10 -48.66 -3.91
N PHE A 8 -12.58 -48.26 -5.08
CA PHE A 8 -11.42 -47.38 -5.14
C PHE A 8 -11.88 -45.97 -4.75
N ILE A 9 -11.65 -45.58 -3.49
CA ILE A 9 -11.73 -44.19 -3.08
C ILE A 9 -10.46 -43.51 -3.61
N LEU A 10 -10.57 -42.83 -4.75
CA LEU A 10 -9.60 -41.81 -5.16
C LEU A 10 -9.66 -40.69 -4.12
N LEU A 11 -8.77 -40.73 -3.13
CA LEU A 11 -8.45 -39.56 -2.32
C LEU A 11 -7.76 -38.57 -3.25
N VAL A 12 -8.54 -37.69 -3.87
CA VAL A 12 -8.02 -36.46 -4.44
C VAL A 12 -7.59 -35.61 -3.25
N LEU A 13 -6.32 -35.69 -2.89
CA LEU A 13 -5.71 -34.71 -2.00
C LEU A 13 -6.01 -33.33 -2.60
N PRO A 14 -6.67 -32.41 -1.87
CA PRO A 14 -6.78 -31.04 -2.34
C PRO A 14 -5.38 -30.44 -2.31
N LEU A 15 -4.69 -30.45 -3.46
CA LEU A 15 -3.63 -29.50 -3.76
C LEU A 15 -4.31 -28.15 -3.97
N SER A 16 -4.81 -27.57 -2.89
CA SER A 16 -5.48 -26.28 -2.89
C SER A 16 -4.59 -25.24 -2.23
N GLY A 17 -3.39 -25.06 -2.78
CA GLY A 17 -2.69 -23.79 -2.68
C GLY A 17 -3.28 -22.86 -3.73
N PHE A 18 -4.54 -22.46 -3.59
CA PHE A 18 -5.09 -21.43 -4.46
C PHE A 18 -4.29 -20.15 -4.18
N ALA A 19 -3.63 -19.62 -5.21
CA ALA A 19 -3.04 -18.29 -5.15
C ALA A 19 -4.18 -17.32 -4.86
N GLN A 20 -4.25 -16.83 -3.63
CA GLN A 20 -5.23 -15.83 -3.26
C GLN A 20 -4.80 -14.53 -3.91
N SER A 21 -5.65 -13.97 -4.76
CA SER A 21 -5.38 -12.67 -5.40
C SER A 21 -6.58 -11.76 -5.26
N LEU A 22 -6.34 -10.57 -4.73
CA LEU A 22 -7.27 -9.48 -4.64
C LEU A 22 -7.09 -8.57 -5.86
N SER A 23 -8.20 -8.12 -6.43
CA SER A 23 -8.20 -7.13 -7.51
C SER A 23 -8.18 -5.73 -6.89
N ILE A 24 -7.00 -5.31 -6.45
CA ILE A 24 -6.77 -3.98 -5.88
C ILE A 24 -6.24 -3.06 -7.00
N PRO A 25 -6.80 -1.86 -7.18
CA PRO A 25 -6.30 -0.90 -8.16
C PRO A 25 -4.89 -0.44 -7.79
N GLY A 26 -4.03 -0.26 -8.79
CA GLY A 26 -2.70 0.31 -8.60
C GLY A 26 -2.64 1.75 -9.03
N PHE A 27 -1.97 2.58 -8.23
CA PHE A 27 -1.67 3.97 -8.53
C PHE A 27 -0.16 4.18 -8.60
N ASN A 28 0.29 5.03 -9.52
CA ASN A 28 1.68 5.48 -9.61
C ASN A 28 1.86 6.77 -8.79
N GLN A 29 2.68 6.75 -7.74
CA GLN A 29 2.97 7.93 -6.92
C GLN A 29 3.61 9.06 -7.74
N ALA A 30 4.35 8.71 -8.80
CA ALA A 30 5.08 9.66 -9.65
C ALA A 30 4.22 10.19 -10.81
N TYR A 31 2.92 9.87 -10.85
CA TYR A 31 2.05 10.25 -11.96
C TYR A 31 1.88 11.76 -12.08
N ARG A 32 2.17 12.27 -13.28
CA ARG A 32 1.99 13.66 -13.71
C ARG A 32 1.60 13.71 -15.19
N ASP A 33 0.64 14.56 -15.50
CA ASP A 33 0.30 14.91 -16.88
C ASP A 33 0.49 16.40 -17.15
N ALA A 34 0.03 16.86 -18.32
CA ALA A 34 0.12 18.25 -18.75
C ALA A 34 -0.57 19.26 -17.80
N THR A 35 -1.40 18.79 -16.88
CA THR A 35 -2.06 19.60 -15.85
C THR A 35 -1.59 19.30 -14.42
N GLY A 36 -0.67 18.34 -14.24
CA GLY A 36 -0.22 17.83 -12.95
C GLY A 36 -1.33 17.08 -12.24
N TYR A 37 -1.23 15.74 -12.15
CA TYR A 37 -2.26 14.95 -11.46
C TYR A 37 -2.06 14.95 -9.95
N TRP A 38 -0.99 14.31 -9.47
CA TRP A 38 -0.69 14.31 -8.03
C TRP A 38 0.80 14.22 -7.69
N GLY A 39 1.67 13.73 -8.56
CA GLY A 39 3.10 13.56 -8.26
C GLY A 39 3.79 14.84 -7.76
N GLU A 40 3.44 15.99 -8.31
CA GLU A 40 4.02 17.29 -7.91
C GLU A 40 3.36 17.92 -6.67
N CYS A 41 2.28 17.33 -6.16
CA CYS A 41 1.55 17.90 -5.03
C CYS A 41 2.39 17.84 -3.76
N PRO A 42 2.47 18.94 -3.00
CA PRO A 42 3.18 18.96 -1.73
C PRO A 42 2.47 18.07 -0.72
N MET A 43 3.26 17.40 0.12
CA MET A 43 2.79 16.60 1.23
C MET A 43 2.97 17.35 2.56
N GLY A 44 2.22 16.92 3.57
CA GLY A 44 2.34 17.46 4.91
C GLY A 44 1.80 18.88 5.08
N THR A 45 2.02 19.43 6.28
CA THR A 45 1.62 20.80 6.66
C THR A 45 2.80 21.57 7.25
N GLY A 46 2.77 22.90 7.16
CA GLY A 46 3.81 23.73 7.77
C GLY A 46 5.13 23.80 7.00
N GLY A 47 5.13 23.55 5.68
CA GLY A 47 6.28 23.78 4.80
C GLY A 47 7.20 22.58 4.60
N CYS A 48 6.70 21.35 4.76
CA CYS A 48 7.45 20.13 4.42
C CYS A 48 7.85 20.19 2.93
N PRO A 49 9.13 19.90 2.58
CA PRO A 49 9.58 19.94 1.19
C PRO A 49 9.08 18.75 0.35
N ASP A 50 8.45 17.77 1.01
CA ASP A 50 8.05 16.50 0.41
C ASP A 50 6.96 16.66 -0.64
N ARG A 51 7.06 15.81 -1.66
CA ARG A 51 6.08 15.66 -2.73
C ARG A 51 5.64 14.21 -2.82
N ILE A 52 4.45 13.99 -3.38
CA ILE A 52 3.94 12.62 -3.59
C ILE A 52 4.91 11.79 -4.45
N GLU A 53 5.52 12.40 -5.48
CA GLU A 53 6.46 11.68 -6.35
C GLU A 53 7.71 11.15 -5.59
N THR A 54 8.17 11.84 -4.55
CA THR A 54 9.40 11.50 -3.81
C THR A 54 9.15 10.74 -2.51
N ALA A 55 8.05 11.01 -1.81
CA ALA A 55 7.78 10.50 -0.46
C ALA A 55 6.39 9.84 -0.32
N GLY A 56 5.61 9.79 -1.41
CA GLY A 56 4.20 9.41 -1.36
C GLY A 56 3.89 7.91 -1.41
N CYS A 57 4.86 7.01 -1.23
CA CYS A 57 4.64 5.57 -1.40
C CYS A 57 3.58 5.02 -0.42
N LEU A 58 3.58 5.47 0.84
CA LEU A 58 2.59 5.08 1.84
C LEU A 58 1.19 5.58 1.48
N ILE A 59 1.04 6.88 1.20
CA ILE A 59 -0.29 7.44 0.89
C ILE A 59 -0.84 6.91 -0.43
N THR A 60 0.02 6.59 -1.40
CA THR A 60 -0.39 5.98 -2.68
C THR A 60 -0.89 4.56 -2.45
N SER A 61 -0.20 3.79 -1.61
CA SER A 61 -0.64 2.45 -1.20
C SER A 61 -1.94 2.50 -0.39
N LEU A 62 -2.11 3.49 0.48
CA LEU A 62 -3.35 3.69 1.24
C LEU A 62 -4.52 4.08 0.32
N ALA A 63 -4.31 4.99 -0.64
CA ALA A 63 -5.32 5.35 -1.62
C ALA A 63 -5.79 4.14 -2.44
N ALA A 64 -4.88 3.25 -2.84
CA ALA A 64 -5.21 2.00 -3.51
C ALA A 64 -6.15 1.11 -2.65
N VAL A 65 -5.86 0.97 -1.36
CA VAL A 65 -6.70 0.20 -0.42
C VAL A 65 -8.05 0.86 -0.17
N LEU A 66 -8.10 2.18 0.02
CA LEU A 66 -9.36 2.91 0.20
C LEU A 66 -10.24 2.82 -1.05
N ASN A 67 -9.62 2.87 -2.24
CA ASN A 67 -10.32 2.70 -3.52
C ASN A 67 -10.84 1.26 -3.70
N TYR A 68 -10.08 0.24 -3.25
CA TYR A 68 -10.56 -1.15 -3.19
C TYR A 68 -11.86 -1.27 -2.37
N TYR A 69 -11.94 -0.55 -1.24
CA TYR A 69 -13.16 -0.48 -0.42
C TYR A 69 -14.22 0.51 -0.93
N ARG A 70 -14.01 1.11 -2.12
CA ARG A 70 -14.92 2.10 -2.74
C ARG A 70 -15.20 3.31 -1.85
N THR A 71 -14.22 3.68 -1.04
CA THR A 71 -14.25 4.96 -0.30
C THR A 71 -14.11 6.09 -1.30
N SER A 72 -14.80 7.20 -1.06
CA SER A 72 -14.68 8.43 -1.85
C SER A 72 -14.59 9.62 -0.91
N LEU A 73 -13.74 10.57 -1.27
CA LEU A 73 -13.56 11.84 -0.58
C LEU A 73 -13.95 12.98 -1.51
N ALA A 74 -14.27 14.12 -0.92
CA ALA A 74 -14.54 15.37 -1.63
C ALA A 74 -13.53 16.41 -1.15
N VAL A 75 -12.84 17.06 -2.10
CA VAL A 75 -11.85 18.11 -1.83
C VAL A 75 -12.26 19.36 -2.60
N PRO A 76 -12.59 20.48 -1.92
CA PRO A 76 -12.88 21.75 -2.57
C PRO A 76 -11.68 22.27 -3.37
N ALA A 77 -11.93 23.05 -4.42
CA ALA A 77 -10.89 23.65 -5.26
C ALA A 77 -9.85 24.47 -4.46
N ALA A 78 -10.28 25.14 -3.39
CA ALA A 78 -9.41 25.93 -2.52
C ALA A 78 -8.42 25.09 -1.70
N GLU A 79 -8.71 23.80 -1.52
CA GLU A 79 -7.90 22.86 -0.74
C GLU A 79 -7.07 21.94 -1.65
N SER A 80 -7.41 21.84 -2.94
CA SER A 80 -6.67 20.98 -3.86
C SER A 80 -5.36 21.61 -4.34
N CYS A 81 -4.30 20.81 -4.40
CA CYS A 81 -3.03 21.22 -5.01
C CYS A 81 -3.17 21.61 -6.49
N THR A 82 -4.17 21.05 -7.19
CA THR A 82 -4.45 21.33 -8.61
C THR A 82 -5.29 22.59 -8.83
N GLY A 83 -5.83 23.19 -7.77
CA GLY A 83 -6.77 24.31 -7.86
C GLY A 83 -8.15 23.96 -8.41
N SER A 84 -8.44 22.67 -8.63
CA SER A 84 -9.74 22.17 -9.09
C SER A 84 -10.43 21.36 -8.00
N ALA A 85 -11.77 21.43 -7.93
CA ALA A 85 -12.51 20.59 -6.99
C ALA A 85 -12.42 19.13 -7.43
N GLN A 86 -12.14 18.23 -6.49
CA GLN A 86 -11.93 16.81 -6.75
C GLN A 86 -12.95 15.96 -5.98
N PHE A 87 -13.34 14.83 -6.58
CA PHE A 87 -14.21 13.84 -5.95
C PHE A 87 -13.80 12.43 -6.40
N GLY A 88 -13.60 11.53 -5.45
CA GLY A 88 -13.17 10.16 -5.72
C GLY A 88 -12.13 9.66 -4.73
N MET A 89 -11.26 8.78 -5.19
CA MET A 89 -10.12 8.28 -4.43
C MET A 89 -8.95 8.03 -5.36
N ASP A 90 -7.89 8.80 -5.15
CA ASP A 90 -6.56 8.64 -5.74
C ASP A 90 -5.52 9.24 -4.75
N PRO A 91 -4.22 9.13 -5.03
CA PRO A 91 -3.19 9.65 -4.12
C PRO A 91 -3.28 11.16 -3.90
N GLY A 92 -3.67 11.94 -4.91
CA GLY A 92 -3.80 13.40 -4.81
C GLY A 92 -4.98 13.81 -3.94
N ILE A 93 -6.15 13.21 -4.18
CA ILE A 93 -7.37 13.44 -3.40
C ILE A 93 -7.14 13.08 -1.93
N LEU A 94 -6.54 11.93 -1.66
CA LEU A 94 -6.24 11.52 -0.28
C LEU A 94 -5.24 12.48 0.37
N ASN A 95 -4.16 12.85 -0.33
CA ASN A 95 -3.17 13.80 0.17
C ASN A 95 -3.81 15.14 0.54
N ASP A 96 -4.58 15.73 -0.36
CA ASP A 96 -5.21 17.03 -0.13
C ASP A 96 -6.20 16.96 1.05
N TRP A 97 -6.99 15.88 1.16
CA TRP A 97 -7.88 15.67 2.30
C TRP A 97 -7.09 15.54 3.62
N LEU A 98 -6.03 14.73 3.65
CA LEU A 98 -5.18 14.56 4.84
C LEU A 98 -4.54 15.89 5.27
N ARG A 99 -4.10 16.72 4.32
CA ARG A 99 -3.50 18.03 4.62
C ARG A 99 -4.48 18.97 5.33
N THR A 100 -5.77 18.89 5.02
CA THR A 100 -6.79 19.74 5.64
C THR A 100 -7.43 19.15 6.89
N HIS A 101 -7.30 17.84 7.10
CA HIS A 101 -7.89 17.12 8.24
C HIS A 101 -6.88 16.72 9.33
N GLY A 102 -5.65 17.27 9.28
CA GLY A 102 -4.62 16.96 10.26
C GLY A 102 -4.04 15.55 10.13
N GLY A 103 -4.10 14.98 8.92
CA GLY A 103 -3.63 13.63 8.60
C GLY A 103 -2.11 13.48 8.50
N TYR A 104 -1.36 14.54 8.73
CA TYR A 104 0.10 14.52 8.80
C TYR A 104 0.57 15.02 10.15
N GLY A 105 1.61 14.38 10.66
CA GLY A 105 2.40 14.90 11.77
C GLY A 105 3.01 16.28 11.47
N ARG A 106 3.61 16.88 12.49
CA ARG A 106 4.22 18.21 12.39
C ARG A 106 5.66 18.11 11.89
N CYS A 107 5.87 18.33 10.59
CA CYS A 107 7.19 18.30 9.96
C CYS A 107 8.20 19.28 10.59
N SER A 108 7.75 20.45 11.05
CA SER A 108 8.64 21.46 11.63
C SER A 108 9.27 21.04 12.97
N THR A 109 8.79 19.95 13.58
CA THR A 109 9.30 19.40 14.84
C THR A 109 9.99 18.05 14.66
N ASP A 110 10.09 17.55 13.42
CA ASP A 110 10.81 16.32 13.09
C ASP A 110 11.95 16.63 12.11
N PRO A 111 13.21 16.71 12.58
CA PRO A 111 14.38 16.99 11.74
C PRO A 111 14.73 15.86 10.76
N VAL A 112 14.06 14.70 10.84
CA VAL A 112 14.21 13.59 9.88
C VAL A 112 13.25 13.73 8.69
N GLY A 113 12.25 14.61 8.79
CA GLY A 113 11.39 14.98 7.66
C GLY A 113 10.28 14.00 7.35
N ASP A 114 10.06 12.97 8.16
CA ASP A 114 8.95 12.06 7.93
C ASP A 114 7.65 12.71 8.37
N CYS A 115 6.87 13.18 7.39
CA CYS A 115 5.47 13.52 7.55
C CYS A 115 4.69 12.25 7.97
N CYS A 116 4.88 11.75 9.20
CA CYS A 116 4.22 10.55 9.68
C CYS A 116 2.71 10.70 9.48
N LEU A 117 2.09 9.68 8.88
CA LEU A 117 0.64 9.66 8.71
C LEU A 117 -0.02 9.59 10.10
N GLU A 118 -0.93 10.51 10.39
CA GLU A 118 -1.72 10.48 11.62
C GLU A 118 -2.87 9.49 11.44
N TRP A 119 -2.63 8.23 11.81
CA TRP A 119 -3.59 7.14 11.58
C TRP A 119 -4.95 7.36 12.25
N SER A 120 -5.03 8.15 13.33
CA SER A 120 -6.30 8.39 14.02
C SER A 120 -7.33 9.18 13.19
N VAL A 121 -6.91 9.90 12.13
CA VAL A 121 -7.86 10.58 11.24
C VAL A 121 -8.39 9.69 10.12
N VAL A 122 -7.72 8.56 9.84
CA VAL A 122 -8.13 7.59 8.81
C VAL A 122 -9.20 6.68 9.40
N THR A 123 -10.44 7.16 9.38
CA THR A 123 -11.61 6.49 9.97
C THR A 123 -12.45 5.71 8.96
N GLN A 124 -12.10 5.80 7.68
CA GLN A 124 -12.84 5.15 6.58
C GLN A 124 -12.66 3.63 6.56
N VAL A 125 -11.61 3.12 7.23
CA VAL A 125 -11.32 1.69 7.36
C VAL A 125 -10.87 1.38 8.78
N GLU A 126 -11.10 0.14 9.21
CA GLU A 126 -10.48 -0.38 10.42
C GLU A 126 -9.04 -0.81 10.12
N LEU A 127 -8.10 -0.32 10.92
CA LEU A 127 -6.68 -0.60 10.74
C LEU A 127 -6.21 -1.59 11.81
N MET A 128 -5.62 -2.69 11.36
CA MET A 128 -4.84 -3.59 12.20
C MET A 128 -3.37 -3.42 11.85
N GLN A 129 -2.56 -3.06 12.85
CA GLN A 129 -1.12 -2.92 12.69
C GLN A 129 -0.42 -4.16 13.21
N TYR A 130 0.65 -4.56 12.51
CA TYR A 130 1.46 -5.70 12.87
C TYR A 130 2.94 -5.35 12.68
N GLU A 131 3.77 -5.67 13.66
CA GLU A 131 5.21 -5.45 13.61
C GLU A 131 5.94 -6.77 13.33
N ASN A 132 6.76 -6.80 12.27
CA ASN A 132 7.61 -7.94 11.98
C ASN A 132 8.79 -7.97 12.94
N THR A 133 8.81 -8.96 13.82
CA THR A 133 9.87 -9.13 14.83
C THR A 133 11.12 -9.85 14.32
N ALA A 134 11.12 -10.31 13.07
CA ALA A 134 12.30 -10.95 12.48
C ALA A 134 13.35 -9.89 12.11
N SER A 135 14.61 -10.12 12.48
CA SER A 135 15.72 -9.25 12.09
C SER A 135 16.06 -9.32 10.59
N THR A 136 15.62 -10.38 9.92
CA THR A 136 15.80 -10.59 8.48
C THR A 136 14.56 -11.27 7.90
N GLY A 137 14.12 -10.80 6.73
CA GLY A 137 12.94 -11.34 6.05
C GLY A 137 11.67 -11.20 6.87
N ILE A 138 10.75 -12.15 6.72
CA ILE A 138 9.45 -12.14 7.38
C ILE A 138 9.34 -13.26 8.42
N SER A 139 8.87 -12.94 9.64
CA SER A 139 8.61 -13.93 10.68
C SER A 139 7.48 -14.88 10.27
N SER A 140 7.45 -16.09 10.85
CA SER A 140 6.36 -17.04 10.60
C SER A 140 5.00 -16.49 11.05
N THR A 141 4.96 -15.72 12.14
CA THR A 141 3.76 -15.04 12.62
C THR A 141 3.31 -13.97 11.63
N ALA A 142 4.22 -13.11 11.17
CA ALA A 142 3.92 -12.08 10.17
C ALA A 142 3.35 -12.68 8.88
N ARG A 143 3.95 -13.79 8.41
CA ARG A 143 3.46 -14.55 7.26
C ARG A 143 2.04 -15.07 7.49
N ALA A 144 1.79 -15.72 8.63
CA ALA A 144 0.47 -16.22 8.96
C ALA A 144 -0.59 -15.11 9.04
N GLU A 145 -0.21 -13.92 9.50
CA GLU A 145 -1.07 -12.75 9.55
C GLU A 145 -1.40 -12.21 8.15
N ILE A 146 -0.42 -12.10 7.26
CA ILE A 146 -0.63 -11.72 5.86
C ILE A 146 -1.53 -12.74 5.15
N ASP A 147 -1.21 -14.03 5.25
CA ASP A 147 -1.98 -15.10 4.62
C ASP A 147 -3.43 -15.11 5.13
N ARG A 148 -3.63 -14.88 6.43
CA ARG A 148 -4.98 -14.78 7.01
C ARG A 148 -5.74 -13.54 6.54
N ALA A 149 -5.07 -12.38 6.44
CA ALA A 149 -5.68 -11.15 5.97
C ALA A 149 -6.13 -11.29 4.51
N LEU A 150 -5.21 -11.73 3.64
CA LEU A 150 -5.51 -12.03 2.24
C LEU A 150 -6.65 -13.05 2.14
N GLY A 151 -6.55 -14.12 2.95
CA GLY A 151 -7.56 -15.14 3.28
C GLY A 151 -8.99 -14.63 3.32
N ARG A 152 -9.16 -13.50 3.98
CA ARG A 152 -10.45 -12.87 4.30
C ARG A 152 -10.84 -11.77 3.33
N GLY A 153 -10.05 -11.52 2.28
CA GLY A 153 -10.28 -10.43 1.35
C GLY A 153 -9.70 -9.09 1.80
N TYR A 154 -8.82 -9.07 2.81
CA TYR A 154 -8.23 -7.83 3.31
C TYR A 154 -6.88 -7.57 2.64
N PRO A 155 -6.70 -6.43 1.94
CA PRO A 155 -5.39 -6.00 1.45
C PRO A 155 -4.43 -5.72 2.61
N VAL A 156 -3.14 -5.90 2.37
CA VAL A 156 -2.09 -5.58 3.35
C VAL A 156 -1.19 -4.51 2.78
N ILE A 157 -1.06 -3.39 3.48
CA ILE A 157 0.00 -2.40 3.22
C ILE A 157 1.23 -2.84 3.98
N ALA A 158 2.34 -3.07 3.28
CA ALA A 158 3.57 -3.57 3.85
C ALA A 158 4.70 -2.56 3.66
N GLY A 159 5.38 -2.25 4.74
CA GLY A 159 6.69 -1.59 4.69
C GLY A 159 7.75 -2.58 4.25
N VAL A 160 8.55 -2.21 3.25
CA VAL A 160 9.53 -3.09 2.61
C VAL A 160 10.87 -2.39 2.42
N HIS A 161 11.90 -3.21 2.21
CA HIS A 161 13.28 -2.79 1.97
C HIS A 161 13.70 -3.26 0.58
N TRP A 162 14.11 -2.33 -0.27
CA TRP A 162 14.72 -2.65 -1.57
C TRP A 162 16.25 -2.60 -1.45
N GLY A 163 16.83 -3.54 -0.69
CA GLY A 163 18.29 -3.63 -0.48
C GLY A 163 18.69 -3.60 1.00
N ALA A 164 19.97 -3.41 1.27
CA ALA A 164 20.52 -3.40 2.63
C ALA A 164 20.32 -2.08 3.40
N HIS A 165 19.91 -1.01 2.69
CA HIS A 165 19.84 0.35 3.24
C HIS A 165 18.66 1.12 2.65
N CYS A 166 17.96 1.90 3.49
CA CYS A 166 16.90 2.82 3.07
C CYS A 166 17.43 4.19 2.64
N HIS A 167 18.38 4.73 3.41
CA HIS A 167 19.02 6.02 3.17
C HIS A 167 20.50 5.95 3.54
N GLY A 168 21.38 6.18 2.56
CA GLY A 168 22.82 6.33 2.78
C GLY A 168 23.48 5.11 3.43
N THR A 169 24.27 5.35 4.48
CA THR A 169 25.10 4.35 5.18
C THR A 169 24.45 3.77 6.44
N THR A 170 23.16 4.03 6.67
CA THR A 170 22.47 3.60 7.90
C THR A 170 22.08 2.11 7.83
N VAL A 171 22.27 1.39 8.93
CA VAL A 171 21.96 -0.05 9.08
C VAL A 171 20.56 -0.30 9.67
N GLN A 172 19.74 0.74 9.82
CA GLN A 172 18.44 0.64 10.49
C GLN A 172 17.35 0.15 9.54
N SER A 173 16.48 -0.68 10.10
CA SER A 173 15.40 -1.42 9.45
C SER A 173 14.11 -0.59 9.27
N GLU A 174 14.20 0.71 8.99
CA GLU A 174 13.01 1.57 8.83
C GLU A 174 12.31 1.26 7.49
N ASN A 175 11.00 1.36 7.37
CA ASN A 175 10.31 1.00 6.11
C ASN A 175 10.67 1.99 4.99
N CYS A 176 11.68 1.67 4.14
CA CYS A 176 12.14 2.58 3.08
C CYS A 176 11.08 2.82 2.00
N HIS A 177 10.17 1.87 1.83
CA HIS A 177 9.16 1.88 0.79
C HIS A 177 7.90 1.18 1.28
N TRP A 178 6.77 1.54 0.70
CA TRP A 178 5.47 0.95 1.04
C TRP A 178 4.81 0.40 -0.20
N VAL A 179 4.31 -0.83 -0.10
CA VAL A 179 3.64 -1.54 -1.18
C VAL A 179 2.32 -2.13 -0.70
N VAL A 180 1.44 -2.49 -1.63
CA VAL A 180 0.23 -3.27 -1.31
C VAL A 180 0.44 -4.72 -1.68
N ILE A 181 0.40 -5.62 -0.71
CA ILE A 181 0.33 -7.07 -0.96
C ILE A 181 -1.10 -7.40 -1.39
N THR A 182 -1.20 -7.97 -2.59
CA THR A 182 -2.46 -8.31 -3.26
C THR A 182 -2.66 -9.80 -3.38
N GLY A 183 -1.65 -10.62 -3.05
CA GLY A 183 -1.79 -12.06 -3.08
C GLY A 183 -0.57 -12.81 -2.54
N ALA A 184 -0.75 -14.10 -2.28
CA ALA A 184 0.30 -14.97 -1.76
C ALA A 184 0.27 -16.35 -2.44
N ALA A 185 1.46 -16.89 -2.72
CA ALA A 185 1.69 -18.23 -3.22
C ALA A 185 2.99 -18.79 -2.61
N GLY A 186 2.85 -19.60 -1.55
CA GLY A 186 4.00 -20.17 -0.84
C GLY A 186 4.82 -19.11 -0.11
N THR A 187 6.04 -18.86 -0.57
CA THR A 187 6.91 -17.78 -0.03
C THR A 187 6.85 -16.50 -0.85
N THR A 188 6.12 -16.50 -1.96
CA THR A 188 6.09 -15.37 -2.89
C THR A 188 4.80 -14.59 -2.73
N TYR A 189 4.91 -13.28 -2.59
CA TYR A 189 3.77 -12.36 -2.52
C TYR A 189 3.63 -11.59 -3.82
N THR A 190 2.41 -11.49 -4.34
CA THR A 190 2.09 -10.55 -5.42
C THR A 190 1.85 -9.19 -4.80
N ILE A 191 2.54 -8.17 -5.30
CA ILE A 191 2.42 -6.79 -4.83
C ILE A 191 1.99 -5.84 -5.93
N THR A 192 1.43 -4.72 -5.52
CA THR A 192 1.36 -3.49 -6.30
C THR A 192 2.33 -2.49 -5.68
N ASP A 193 3.38 -2.18 -6.42
CA ASP A 193 4.36 -1.16 -6.06
C ASP A 193 3.87 0.21 -6.58
N PRO A 194 3.76 1.24 -5.73
CA PRO A 194 3.30 2.55 -6.14
C PRO A 194 4.31 3.29 -7.04
N TYR A 195 5.55 2.82 -7.20
CA TYR A 195 6.55 3.51 -8.01
C TYR A 195 6.62 2.95 -9.44
N ASN A 196 6.16 3.74 -10.40
CA ASN A 196 6.37 3.49 -11.83
C ASN A 196 7.17 4.66 -12.44
N ARG A 197 8.29 4.32 -13.10
CA ARG A 197 9.19 5.30 -13.72
C ARG A 197 8.54 6.08 -14.86
N ASP A 198 7.52 5.50 -15.51
CA ASP A 198 6.74 6.22 -16.51
C ASP A 198 5.75 7.13 -15.79
N VAL A 199 6.15 8.38 -15.66
CA VAL A 199 5.38 9.41 -14.97
C VAL A 199 4.07 9.77 -15.68
N HIS A 200 3.84 9.29 -16.91
CA HIS A 200 2.59 9.49 -17.62
C HIS A 200 1.66 8.27 -17.54
N ASP A 201 2.08 7.19 -16.87
CA ASP A 201 1.25 6.05 -16.54
C ASP A 201 0.68 6.22 -15.12
N PRO A 202 -0.65 6.29 -14.94
CA PRO A 202 -1.27 6.41 -13.62
C PRO A 202 -1.18 5.12 -12.80
N HIS A 203 -0.73 4.01 -13.38
CA HIS A 203 -0.74 2.70 -12.74
C HIS A 203 0.58 2.35 -12.06
N GLY A 204 0.48 1.85 -10.84
CA GLY A 204 1.58 1.23 -10.12
C GLY A 204 2.03 -0.08 -10.80
N VAL A 205 3.20 -0.57 -10.42
CA VAL A 205 3.80 -1.78 -11.00
C VAL A 205 3.30 -3.02 -10.25
N ARG A 206 2.66 -3.95 -10.96
CA ARG A 206 2.34 -5.27 -10.41
C ARG A 206 3.56 -6.19 -10.55
N THR A 207 4.08 -6.66 -9.42
CA THR A 207 5.27 -7.53 -9.37
C THR A 207 5.21 -8.50 -8.18
N THR A 208 6.31 -9.17 -7.85
CA THR A 208 6.39 -10.12 -6.74
C THR A 208 7.54 -9.83 -5.77
N LEU A 209 7.33 -10.19 -4.50
CA LEU A 209 8.34 -10.21 -3.43
C LEU A 209 8.52 -11.64 -2.90
N ASN A 210 9.71 -12.00 -2.42
CA ASN A 210 10.04 -13.30 -1.81
C ASN A 210 10.45 -13.17 -0.34
#